data_AF-A0A9J6CKD5-F1
#
_entry.id   AF-A0A9J6CKD5-F1
#
_cell.length_a   1.000
_cell.length_b   1.000
_cell.length_c   1.000
_cell.angle_alpha   90.00
_cell.angle_beta   90.00
_cell.angle_gamma   90.00
#
_symmetry.space_group_name_H-M   'P 1'
#
loop_
_entity.id
_entity.type
_entity.pdbx_description
1 polymer ?
#
loop_
_entity_poly.entity_id
_entity_poly.type
_entity_poly.pdbx_seq_one_letter_code
_entity_poly.pdbx_strand_id
1 'polypeptide(L)'
;MARLLFKQNKIKKSKDDSKFHIAIAPVIAMAQCFSMFPVVGIFSKDAQKIRFKFLSFRTFMAASWFVSVIIFLWFEILRIASYEKINAKNVSSLIFYIIGTITAINFYKLAFKWNNFMQLNKEVEDIFLSHPYSLSGWSLKMRIRVTAFLIMMLALIEHLFSWYSYLYERIYQAEVCKWEIGSWFYYILSLHLSHIYLHFPVNIFTVTWAEYMNISLTFSWSFIDLFIMLMAISISSRFKMLNERLDFFKGRIVTDEFWDNIRCHYNKLCELNENVDKILGNLICIASLSDLYYVCLQLLNVATRMPFFANKIYFWYSLIFLICRTFTLFILTAQIHDESIKSLAIYRTLPTEGWFNSTQRLCEQIQRSGVALSGKNFFFLTRGLIISIAGTIITYELVLLQFDNDKIVSDLFNITCPH
;
A
#
# COMPACT_ATOMS: atom_id res chain seq x y z
N MET A 1 -18.46 43.13 -6.81
CA MET A 1 -18.74 42.12 -5.75
C MET A 1 -18.66 40.66 -6.24
N ALA A 2 -19.38 40.27 -7.30
CA ALA A 2 -19.39 38.88 -7.81
C ALA A 2 -18.01 38.33 -8.24
N ARG A 3 -17.16 39.13 -8.92
CA ARG A 3 -15.80 38.72 -9.30
C ARG A 3 -14.88 38.47 -8.11
N LEU A 4 -15.06 39.21 -7.00
CA LEU A 4 -14.28 39.04 -5.77
C LEU A 4 -14.71 37.77 -5.03
N LEU A 5 -16.02 37.53 -4.92
CA LEU A 5 -16.56 36.28 -4.36
C LEU A 5 -16.15 35.06 -5.17
N PHE A 6 -16.13 35.15 -6.50
CA PHE A 6 -15.66 34.08 -7.37
C PHE A 6 -14.16 33.79 -7.17
N LYS A 7 -13.33 34.84 -7.07
CA LYS A 7 -11.89 34.71 -6.79
C LYS A 7 -11.63 34.10 -5.41
N GLN A 8 -12.35 34.54 -4.37
CA GLN A 8 -12.26 33.97 -3.01
C GLN A 8 -12.69 32.50 -2.97
N ASN A 9 -13.78 32.14 -3.67
CA ASN A 9 -14.23 30.76 -3.79
C ASN A 9 -13.23 29.88 -4.53
N LYS A 10 -12.56 30.39 -5.57
CA LYS A 10 -11.51 29.67 -6.31
C LYS A 10 -10.27 29.42 -5.44
N ILE A 11 -9.84 30.43 -4.66
CA ILE A 11 -8.73 30.31 -3.70
C ILE A 11 -9.07 29.30 -2.59
N LYS A 12 -10.28 29.39 -2.03
CA LYS A 12 -10.74 28.47 -0.98
C LYS A 12 -10.81 27.02 -1.48
N LYS A 13 -11.35 26.81 -2.69
CA LYS A 13 -11.40 25.49 -3.34
C LYS A 13 -10.00 24.93 -3.61
N SER A 14 -9.07 25.75 -4.09
CA SER A 14 -7.67 25.35 -4.30
C SER A 14 -6.98 24.93 -3.00
N LYS A 15 -7.24 25.63 -1.88
CA LYS A 15 -6.73 25.23 -0.56
C LYS A 15 -7.35 23.93 -0.07
N ASP A 16 -8.66 23.76 -0.18
CA ASP A 16 -9.34 22.53 0.24
C ASP A 16 -8.93 21.31 -0.62
N ASP A 17 -8.70 21.50 -1.92
CA ASP A 17 -8.18 20.46 -2.82
C ASP A 17 -6.71 20.09 -2.53
N SER A 18 -6.04 20.84 -1.67
CA SER A 18 -4.66 20.63 -1.28
C SER A 18 -4.50 20.09 0.15
N LYS A 19 -5.59 19.91 0.90
CA LYS A 19 -5.58 19.30 2.25
C LYS A 19 -5.62 17.79 2.18
N PHE A 20 -4.71 17.12 2.90
CA PHE A 20 -4.57 15.67 2.87
C PHE A 20 -5.82 14.94 3.37
N HIS A 21 -6.43 15.40 4.47
CA HIS A 21 -7.60 14.70 5.04
C HIS A 21 -8.81 14.71 4.09
N ILE A 22 -8.99 15.78 3.31
CA ILE A 22 -10.04 15.89 2.28
C ILE A 22 -9.72 15.02 1.07
N ALA A 23 -8.43 14.94 0.71
CA ALA A 23 -7.96 14.13 -0.40
C ALA A 23 -8.15 12.63 -0.15
N ILE A 24 -7.78 12.14 1.05
CA ILE A 24 -7.79 10.71 1.41
C ILE A 24 -9.16 10.20 1.87
N ALA A 25 -10.10 11.07 2.27
CA ALA A 25 -11.43 10.69 2.75
C ALA A 25 -12.17 9.61 1.93
N PRO A 26 -12.32 9.71 0.59
CA PRO A 26 -12.98 8.66 -0.18
C PRO A 26 -12.23 7.33 -0.19
N VAL A 27 -10.89 7.37 -0.07
CA VAL A 27 -10.06 6.17 -0.01
C VAL A 27 -10.28 5.44 1.31
N ILE A 28 -10.36 6.18 2.43
CA ILE A 28 -10.72 5.61 3.74
C ILE A 28 -12.15 5.05 3.72
N ALA A 29 -13.10 5.74 3.07
CA ALA A 29 -14.47 5.25 2.95
C ALA A 29 -14.55 3.89 2.23
N MET A 30 -13.78 3.73 1.15
CA MET A 30 -13.66 2.47 0.42
C MET A 30 -13.01 1.37 1.27
N ALA A 31 -11.96 1.69 2.02
CA ALA A 31 -11.32 0.74 2.95
C ALA A 31 -12.31 0.24 4.03
N GLN A 32 -13.25 1.10 4.45
CA GLN A 32 -14.29 0.74 5.42
C GLN A 32 -15.32 -0.25 4.86
N CYS A 33 -15.51 -0.34 3.53
CA CYS A 33 -16.32 -1.40 2.92
C CYS A 33 -15.70 -2.79 3.13
N PHE A 34 -14.37 -2.85 3.22
CA PHE A 34 -13.58 -4.05 3.52
C PHE A 34 -13.23 -4.13 5.01
N SER A 35 -14.05 -3.51 5.87
CA SER A 35 -13.90 -3.54 7.33
C SER A 35 -12.56 -3.02 7.87
N MET A 36 -11.81 -2.26 7.08
CA MET A 36 -10.55 -1.67 7.49
C MET A 36 -10.75 -0.26 8.05
N PHE A 37 -9.81 0.15 8.90
CA PHE A 37 -9.62 1.51 9.37
C PHE A 37 -10.89 2.20 9.91
N PRO A 38 -11.39 1.77 11.10
CA PRO A 38 -12.67 2.19 11.66
C PRO A 38 -12.66 3.61 12.26
N VAL A 39 -12.49 4.63 11.44
CA VAL A 39 -12.56 6.05 11.82
C VAL A 39 -13.89 6.68 11.39
N VAL A 40 -14.44 7.57 12.23
CA VAL A 40 -15.69 8.29 11.98
C VAL A 40 -15.38 9.75 11.65
N GLY A 41 -16.24 10.40 10.85
CA GLY A 41 -16.10 11.83 10.53
C GLY A 41 -15.20 12.14 9.34
N ILE A 42 -14.87 11.14 8.51
CA ILE A 42 -13.91 11.25 7.38
C ILE A 42 -14.25 12.33 6.34
N PHE A 43 -15.54 12.63 6.11
CA PHE A 43 -15.97 13.67 5.15
C PHE A 43 -16.16 15.05 5.80
N SER A 44 -15.80 15.20 7.07
CA SER A 44 -15.80 16.51 7.72
C SER A 44 -14.77 17.44 7.07
N LYS A 45 -15.15 18.71 6.88
CA LYS A 45 -14.20 19.75 6.46
C LYS A 45 -13.13 20.02 7.51
N ASP A 46 -13.45 19.78 8.77
CA ASP A 46 -12.54 19.94 9.89
C ASP A 46 -11.93 18.61 10.31
N ALA A 47 -10.59 18.56 10.33
CA ALA A 47 -9.80 17.39 10.68
C ALA A 47 -10.02 16.94 12.14
N GLN A 48 -10.36 17.86 13.04
CA GLN A 48 -10.62 17.54 14.46
C GLN A 48 -11.81 16.59 14.65
N LYS A 49 -12.77 16.59 13.72
CA LYS A 49 -13.95 15.71 13.79
C LYS A 49 -13.66 14.28 13.36
N ILE A 50 -12.49 14.02 12.78
CA ILE A 50 -12.06 12.67 12.38
C ILE A 50 -11.54 11.94 13.60
N ARG A 51 -12.30 10.99 14.14
CA ARG A 51 -11.92 10.28 15.38
C ARG A 51 -12.36 8.83 15.37
N PHE A 52 -11.69 8.02 16.17
CA PHE A 52 -12.16 6.70 16.52
C PHE A 52 -13.36 6.78 17.47
N LYS A 53 -14.33 5.90 17.31
CA LYS A 53 -15.47 5.72 18.23
C LYS A 53 -15.67 4.24 18.49
N PHE A 54 -15.64 3.82 19.75
CA PHE A 54 -15.87 2.41 20.11
C PHE A 54 -17.26 1.94 19.66
N LEU A 55 -18.30 2.71 19.98
CA LEU A 55 -19.67 2.39 19.61
C LEU A 55 -20.01 2.99 18.23
N SER A 56 -19.54 2.32 17.17
CA SER A 56 -19.89 2.68 15.80
C SER A 56 -20.02 1.43 14.92
N PHE A 57 -20.89 1.48 13.92
CA PHE A 57 -21.06 0.39 12.95
C PHE A 57 -19.73 -0.01 12.29
N ARG A 58 -18.88 0.97 11.98
CA ARG A 58 -17.56 0.75 11.37
C ARG A 58 -16.62 -0.04 12.28
N THR A 59 -16.67 0.25 13.58
CA THR A 59 -15.87 -0.44 14.60
C THR A 59 -16.37 -1.86 14.81
N PHE A 60 -17.69 -2.06 14.82
CA PHE A 60 -18.29 -3.39 14.88
C PHE A 60 -17.87 -4.25 13.68
N MET A 61 -17.99 -3.72 12.46
CA MET A 61 -17.55 -4.41 11.23
C MET A 61 -16.06 -4.76 11.26
N ALA A 62 -15.20 -3.83 11.68
CA ALA A 62 -13.76 -4.09 11.82
C ALA A 62 -13.45 -5.16 12.88
N ALA A 63 -14.18 -5.16 14.00
CA ALA A 63 -14.03 -6.16 15.05
C ALA A 63 -14.52 -7.55 14.60
N SER A 64 -15.67 -7.64 13.93
CA SER A 64 -16.19 -8.91 13.39
C SER A 64 -15.28 -9.47 12.31
N TRP A 65 -14.72 -8.60 11.46
CA TRP A 65 -13.73 -8.99 10.46
C TRP A 65 -12.46 -9.52 11.11
N PHE A 66 -11.92 -8.83 12.13
CA PHE A 66 -10.74 -9.30 12.87
C PHE A 66 -10.94 -10.69 13.50
N VAL A 67 -12.09 -10.91 14.16
CA VAL A 67 -12.43 -12.24 14.70
C VAL A 67 -12.51 -13.29 13.60
N SER A 68 -13.12 -12.95 12.46
CA SER A 68 -13.25 -13.86 11.32
C SER A 68 -11.89 -14.23 10.71
N VAL A 69 -10.94 -13.28 10.61
CA VAL A 69 -9.57 -13.57 10.14
C VAL A 69 -8.84 -14.51 11.11
N ILE A 70 -9.04 -14.36 12.43
CA ILE A 70 -8.45 -15.28 13.42
C ILE A 70 -9.01 -16.70 13.26
N ILE A 71 -10.33 -16.82 13.02
CA ILE A 71 -10.98 -18.10 12.77
C ILE A 71 -10.38 -18.77 11.51
N PHE A 72 -10.24 -18.00 10.42
CA PHE A 72 -9.64 -18.49 9.17
C PHE A 72 -8.19 -18.94 9.38
N LEU A 73 -7.39 -18.13 10.09
CA LEU A 73 -6.02 -18.46 10.44
C LEU A 73 -5.93 -19.77 11.24
N TRP A 74 -6.83 -19.96 12.22
CA TRP A 74 -6.88 -21.18 13.03
C TRP A 74 -7.15 -22.44 12.18
N PHE A 75 -8.16 -22.39 11.32
CA PHE A 75 -8.47 -23.53 10.44
C PHE A 75 -7.35 -23.81 9.43
N GLU A 76 -6.68 -22.77 8.95
CA GLU A 76 -5.52 -22.94 8.07
C GLU A 76 -4.33 -23.60 8.78
N ILE A 77 -4.11 -23.27 10.06
CA ILE A 77 -3.10 -23.95 10.89
C ILE A 77 -3.44 -25.44 11.04
N LEU A 78 -4.71 -25.78 11.31
CA LEU A 78 -5.17 -27.17 11.39
C LEU A 78 -4.97 -27.91 10.05
N ARG A 79 -5.29 -27.26 8.93
CA ARG A 79 -5.05 -27.81 7.59
C ARG A 79 -3.58 -28.11 7.37
N ILE A 80 -2.68 -27.20 7.70
CA ILE A 80 -1.24 -27.40 7.52
C ILE A 80 -0.70 -28.49 8.44
N ALA A 81 -1.18 -28.55 9.68
CA ALA A 81 -0.80 -29.60 10.63
C ALA A 81 -1.21 -31.00 10.17
N SER A 82 -2.20 -31.12 9.27
CA SER A 82 -2.61 -32.39 8.69
C SER A 82 -1.70 -32.90 7.55
N TYR A 83 -0.82 -32.06 7.00
CA TYR A 83 0.10 -32.49 5.93
C TYR A 83 1.37 -33.14 6.49
N GLU A 84 1.76 -34.28 5.90
CA GLU A 84 3.03 -34.94 6.22
C GLU A 84 4.27 -34.13 5.82
N LYS A 85 4.14 -33.31 4.76
CA LYS A 85 5.22 -32.46 4.24
C LYS A 85 4.72 -31.05 3.98
N ILE A 86 5.48 -30.08 4.49
CA ILE A 86 5.24 -28.65 4.30
C ILE A 86 6.07 -28.19 3.09
N ASN A 87 5.44 -27.56 2.11
CA ASN A 87 6.10 -26.95 0.97
C ASN A 87 5.73 -25.46 0.85
N ALA A 88 6.46 -24.70 0.01
CA ALA A 88 6.26 -23.27 -0.14
C ALA A 88 4.83 -22.88 -0.61
N LYS A 89 4.19 -23.73 -1.43
CA LYS A 89 2.82 -23.51 -1.92
C LYS A 89 1.80 -23.63 -0.80
N ASN A 90 1.92 -24.66 0.04
CA ASN A 90 0.98 -24.95 1.12
C ASN A 90 1.05 -23.90 2.24
N VAL A 91 2.22 -23.30 2.48
CA VAL A 91 2.42 -22.26 3.51
C VAL A 91 1.92 -20.89 3.06
N SER A 92 1.76 -20.64 1.76
CA SER A 92 1.41 -19.32 1.22
C SER A 92 0.07 -18.79 1.75
N SER A 93 -0.93 -19.67 1.91
CA SER A 93 -2.24 -19.34 2.50
C SER A 93 -2.16 -19.01 3.99
N LEU A 94 -1.29 -19.68 4.74
CA LEU A 94 -1.05 -19.36 6.14
C LEU A 94 -0.42 -17.97 6.30
N ILE A 95 0.62 -17.68 5.49
CA ILE A 95 1.26 -16.37 5.48
C ILE A 95 0.24 -15.28 5.15
N PHE A 96 -0.67 -15.53 4.21
CA PHE A 96 -1.73 -14.60 3.84
C PHE A 96 -2.61 -14.21 5.03
N TYR A 97 -3.10 -15.19 5.80
CA TYR A 97 -3.94 -14.93 6.97
C TYR A 97 -3.17 -14.31 8.15
N ILE A 98 -1.88 -14.65 8.32
CA ILE A 98 -1.00 -13.98 9.28
C ILE A 98 -0.87 -12.49 8.93
N ILE A 99 -0.58 -12.17 7.67
CA ILE A 99 -0.50 -10.78 7.18
C ILE A 99 -1.82 -10.06 7.42
N GLY A 100 -2.96 -10.69 7.08
CA GLY A 100 -4.30 -10.12 7.32
C GLY A 100 -4.53 -9.79 8.80
N THR A 101 -4.16 -10.71 9.70
CA THR A 101 -4.31 -10.52 11.16
C THR A 101 -3.46 -9.37 11.68
N ILE A 102 -2.18 -9.33 11.31
CA ILE A 102 -1.26 -8.28 11.75
C ILE A 102 -1.69 -6.92 11.17
N THR A 103 -2.18 -6.91 9.93
CA THR A 103 -2.72 -5.72 9.27
C THR A 103 -3.93 -5.16 10.00
N ALA A 104 -4.87 -6.02 10.39
CA ALA A 104 -6.03 -5.66 11.20
C ALA A 104 -5.61 -4.92 12.49
N ILE A 105 -4.66 -5.50 13.22
CA ILE A 105 -4.13 -4.94 14.48
C ILE A 105 -3.53 -3.56 14.24
N ASN A 106 -2.72 -3.40 13.18
CA ASN A 106 -2.07 -2.12 12.90
C ASN A 106 -3.07 -1.04 12.48
N PHE A 107 -4.05 -1.33 11.62
CA PHE A 107 -5.08 -0.37 11.24
C PHE A 107 -6.02 0.00 12.40
N TYR A 108 -6.27 -0.93 13.32
CA TYR A 108 -7.03 -0.65 14.54
C TYR A 108 -6.24 0.27 15.48
N LYS A 109 -4.95 -0.02 15.72
CA LYS A 109 -4.03 0.87 16.47
C LYS A 109 -3.89 2.24 15.83
N LEU A 110 -3.83 2.29 14.50
CA LEU A 110 -3.77 3.52 13.72
C LEU A 110 -5.04 4.36 13.92
N ALA A 111 -6.22 3.73 13.89
CA ALA A 111 -7.50 4.42 14.09
C ALA A 111 -7.55 5.21 15.39
N PHE A 112 -7.02 4.67 16.49
CA PHE A 112 -6.91 5.38 17.77
C PHE A 112 -6.05 6.64 17.71
N LYS A 113 -4.90 6.56 17.02
CA LYS A 113 -3.94 7.67 16.93
C LYS A 113 -4.24 8.64 15.79
N TRP A 114 -5.18 8.29 14.91
CA TRP A 114 -5.41 9.00 13.66
C TRP A 114 -5.82 10.45 13.85
N ASN A 115 -6.63 10.76 14.87
CA ASN A 115 -7.04 12.14 15.14
C ASN A 115 -5.82 13.02 15.47
N ASN A 116 -4.97 12.57 16.41
CA ASN A 116 -3.76 13.30 16.80
C ASN A 116 -2.83 13.51 15.60
N PHE A 117 -2.66 12.46 14.79
CA PHE A 117 -1.87 12.57 13.57
C PHE A 117 -2.45 13.59 12.57
N MET A 118 -3.77 13.58 12.35
CA MET A 118 -4.44 14.56 11.47
C MET A 118 -4.29 15.99 11.97
N GLN A 119 -4.26 16.21 13.29
CA GLN A 119 -4.05 17.54 13.88
C GLN A 119 -2.62 18.02 13.64
N LEU A 120 -1.61 17.20 13.93
CA LEU A 120 -0.21 17.51 13.63
C LEU A 120 0.03 17.76 12.15
N ASN A 121 -0.58 16.95 11.28
CA ASN A 121 -0.51 17.15 9.84
C ASN A 121 -1.15 18.48 9.43
N LYS A 122 -2.30 18.85 10.01
CA LYS A 122 -2.98 20.12 9.73
C LYS A 122 -2.11 21.32 10.10
N GLU A 123 -1.41 21.29 11.23
CA GLU A 123 -0.50 22.37 11.64
C GLU A 123 0.60 22.63 10.61
N VAL A 124 1.20 21.55 10.07
CA VAL A 124 2.19 21.66 9.00
C VAL A 124 1.53 22.10 7.70
N GLU A 125 0.36 21.58 7.36
CA GLU A 125 -0.38 21.98 6.15
C GLU A 125 -0.74 23.47 6.15
N ASP A 126 -1.12 24.05 7.29
CA ASP A 126 -1.48 25.46 7.37
C ASP A 126 -0.31 26.38 6.99
N ILE A 127 0.94 25.96 7.25
CA ILE A 127 2.16 26.64 6.77
C ILE A 127 2.25 26.55 5.24
N PHE A 128 2.23 25.33 4.68
CA PHE A 128 2.47 25.11 3.25
C PHE A 128 1.28 25.43 2.35
N LEU A 129 0.07 25.57 2.89
CA LEU A 129 -1.13 26.02 2.16
C LEU A 129 -1.32 27.56 2.24
N SER A 130 -0.41 28.25 2.91
CA SER A 130 -0.34 29.70 2.97
C SER A 130 0.67 30.28 1.97
N HIS A 131 0.47 31.53 1.58
CA HIS A 131 1.43 32.25 0.73
C HIS A 131 2.77 32.37 1.50
N PRO A 132 3.95 32.18 0.86
CA PRO A 132 4.22 32.14 -0.58
C PRO A 132 4.24 30.74 -1.22
N TYR A 133 3.80 29.70 -0.52
CA TYR A 133 3.86 28.35 -1.05
C TYR A 133 2.76 28.08 -2.07
N SER A 134 3.12 27.39 -3.14
CA SER A 134 2.20 26.84 -4.13
C SER A 134 2.76 25.51 -4.64
N LEU A 135 1.89 24.64 -5.15
CA LEU A 135 2.30 23.38 -5.75
C LEU A 135 2.08 23.47 -7.26
N SER A 136 3.16 23.31 -8.03
CA SER A 136 3.06 23.23 -9.48
C SER A 136 2.45 21.89 -9.94
N GLY A 137 1.61 21.94 -10.98
CA GLY A 137 1.01 20.76 -11.61
C GLY A 137 -0.30 20.31 -10.95
N TRP A 138 -0.43 19.00 -10.72
CA TRP A 138 -1.66 18.41 -10.21
C TRP A 138 -1.83 18.65 -8.71
N SER A 139 -3.05 18.99 -8.29
CA SER A 139 -3.39 19.11 -6.87
C SER A 139 -3.16 17.80 -6.11
N LEU A 140 -2.87 17.91 -4.80
CA LEU A 140 -2.67 16.74 -3.94
C LEU A 140 -3.87 15.78 -3.99
N LYS A 141 -5.10 16.33 -3.98
CA LYS A 141 -6.34 15.57 -4.12
C LYS A 141 -6.41 14.77 -5.41
N MET A 142 -5.99 15.33 -6.53
CA MET A 142 -6.00 14.62 -7.81
C MET A 142 -4.97 13.48 -7.81
N ARG A 143 -3.74 13.76 -7.35
CA ARG A 143 -2.69 12.73 -7.24
C ARG A 143 -3.15 11.55 -6.37
N ILE A 144 -3.68 11.84 -5.17
CA ILE A 144 -4.16 10.81 -4.24
C ILE A 144 -5.31 9.98 -4.84
N ARG A 145 -6.32 10.63 -5.42
CA ARG A 145 -7.51 9.93 -5.91
C ARG A 145 -7.24 9.11 -7.16
N VAL A 146 -6.41 9.62 -8.08
CA VAL A 146 -6.03 8.88 -9.28
C VAL A 146 -5.18 7.67 -8.92
N THR A 147 -4.16 7.81 -8.05
CA THR A 147 -3.36 6.67 -7.59
C THR A 147 -4.23 5.62 -6.90
N ALA A 148 -5.14 6.04 -6.00
CA ALA A 148 -6.06 5.12 -5.33
C ALA A 148 -6.99 4.40 -6.31
N PHE A 149 -7.58 5.12 -7.25
CA PHE A 149 -8.46 4.53 -8.27
C PHE A 149 -7.73 3.49 -9.12
N LEU A 150 -6.54 3.83 -9.63
CA LEU A 150 -5.76 2.94 -10.49
C LEU A 150 -5.36 1.65 -9.77
N ILE A 151 -4.77 1.75 -8.57
CA ILE A 151 -4.31 0.57 -7.82
C ILE A 151 -5.48 -0.34 -7.45
N MET A 152 -6.59 0.23 -6.99
CA MET A 152 -7.75 -0.57 -6.57
C MET A 152 -8.52 -1.18 -7.74
N MET A 153 -8.56 -0.51 -8.89
CA MET A 153 -9.12 -1.11 -10.11
C MET A 153 -8.27 -2.27 -10.62
N LEU A 154 -6.95 -2.13 -10.60
CA LEU A 154 -6.05 -3.24 -10.96
C LEU A 154 -6.19 -4.41 -9.96
N ALA A 155 -6.31 -4.14 -8.66
CA ALA A 155 -6.59 -5.18 -7.66
C ALA A 155 -7.94 -5.88 -7.88
N LEU A 156 -8.98 -5.13 -8.31
CA LEU A 156 -10.27 -5.72 -8.66
C LEU A 156 -10.15 -6.64 -9.89
N ILE A 157 -9.44 -6.22 -10.93
CA ILE A 157 -9.22 -7.04 -12.13
C ILE A 157 -8.43 -8.31 -11.77
N GLU A 158 -7.42 -8.20 -10.92
CA GLU A 158 -6.66 -9.35 -10.41
C GLU A 158 -7.58 -10.37 -9.74
N HIS A 159 -8.44 -9.90 -8.84
CA HIS A 159 -9.38 -10.76 -8.13
C HIS A 159 -10.40 -11.41 -9.07
N LEU A 160 -10.91 -10.68 -10.07
CA LEU A 160 -11.81 -11.22 -11.09
C LEU A 160 -11.13 -12.29 -11.95
N PHE A 161 -9.86 -12.09 -12.31
CA PHE A 161 -9.08 -13.10 -13.04
C PHE A 161 -8.76 -14.33 -12.20
N SER A 162 -8.50 -14.15 -10.90
CA SER A 162 -8.32 -15.26 -9.95
C SER A 162 -9.57 -16.14 -9.93
N TRP A 163 -10.75 -15.52 -9.78
CA TRP A 163 -12.03 -16.20 -9.82
C TRP A 163 -12.30 -16.89 -11.16
N TYR A 164 -12.05 -16.19 -12.28
CA TYR A 164 -12.24 -16.76 -13.60
C TYR A 164 -11.34 -17.99 -13.83
N SER A 165 -10.06 -17.90 -13.45
CA SER A 165 -9.10 -19.01 -13.52
C SER A 165 -9.58 -20.19 -12.69
N TYR A 166 -10.04 -19.95 -11.47
CA TYR A 166 -10.56 -20.98 -10.58
C TYR A 166 -11.80 -21.68 -11.16
N LEU A 167 -12.78 -20.91 -11.64
CA LEU A 167 -14.01 -21.44 -12.25
C LEU A 167 -13.71 -22.29 -13.48
N TYR A 168 -12.85 -21.78 -14.36
CA TYR A 168 -12.46 -22.48 -15.58
C TYR A 168 -11.81 -23.83 -15.27
N GLU A 169 -10.86 -23.85 -14.32
CA GLU A 169 -10.20 -25.08 -13.88
C GLU A 169 -11.19 -26.11 -13.33
N ARG A 170 -12.15 -25.69 -12.52
CA ARG A 170 -13.14 -26.59 -11.90
C ARG A 170 -14.14 -27.18 -12.88
N ILE A 171 -14.61 -26.37 -13.82
CA ILE A 171 -15.53 -26.83 -14.89
C ILE A 171 -14.81 -27.84 -15.77
N TYR A 172 -13.60 -27.51 -16.22
CA TYR A 172 -12.81 -28.40 -17.07
C TYR A 172 -12.48 -29.73 -16.37
N GLN A 173 -12.11 -29.69 -15.09
CA GLN A 173 -11.85 -30.90 -14.31
C GLN A 173 -13.08 -31.81 -14.23
N ALA A 174 -14.26 -31.24 -13.98
CA ALA A 174 -15.51 -31.99 -13.92
C ALA A 174 -15.88 -32.64 -15.26
N GLU A 175 -15.66 -31.95 -16.37
CA GLU A 175 -15.86 -32.48 -17.73
C GLU A 175 -14.93 -33.65 -18.03
N VAL A 176 -13.64 -33.53 -17.70
CA VAL A 176 -12.65 -34.59 -17.92
C VAL A 176 -12.91 -35.81 -17.05
N CYS A 177 -13.22 -35.60 -15.76
CA CYS A 177 -13.48 -36.69 -14.82
C CYS A 177 -14.91 -37.26 -14.91
N LYS A 178 -15.76 -36.72 -15.80
CA LYS A 178 -17.15 -37.15 -16.05
C LYS A 178 -18.00 -37.23 -14.78
N TRP A 179 -17.87 -36.25 -13.90
CA TRP A 179 -18.63 -36.22 -12.64
C TRP A 179 -20.08 -35.79 -12.88
N GLU A 180 -21.02 -36.53 -12.29
CA GLU A 180 -22.43 -36.13 -12.26
C GLU A 180 -22.66 -35.08 -11.17
N ILE A 181 -22.67 -33.81 -11.58
CA ILE A 181 -22.82 -32.68 -10.65
C ILE A 181 -24.29 -32.28 -10.56
N GLY A 182 -24.90 -32.51 -9.40
CA GLY A 182 -26.29 -32.11 -9.15
C GLY A 182 -26.49 -30.59 -9.10
N SER A 183 -25.60 -29.86 -8.41
CA SER A 183 -25.63 -28.40 -8.36
C SER A 183 -24.23 -27.83 -8.53
N TRP A 184 -24.00 -27.16 -9.66
CA TRP A 184 -22.74 -26.48 -9.97
C TRP A 184 -22.40 -25.41 -8.95
N PHE A 185 -23.41 -24.69 -8.44
CA PHE A 185 -23.21 -23.67 -7.40
C PHE A 185 -22.61 -24.27 -6.13
N TYR A 186 -23.18 -25.38 -5.65
CA TYR A 186 -22.70 -26.07 -4.45
C TYR A 186 -21.31 -26.68 -4.67
N TYR A 187 -21.09 -27.36 -5.79
CA TYR A 187 -19.83 -28.00 -6.14
C TYR A 187 -18.66 -26.99 -6.21
N ILE A 188 -18.83 -25.88 -6.94
CA ILE A 188 -17.79 -24.86 -7.09
C ILE A 188 -17.47 -24.20 -5.74
N LEU A 189 -18.49 -23.80 -4.98
CA LEU A 189 -18.28 -23.04 -3.74
C LEU A 189 -17.69 -23.90 -2.62
N SER A 190 -18.16 -25.15 -2.46
CA SER A 190 -17.64 -26.07 -1.45
C SER A 190 -16.13 -26.33 -1.59
N LEU A 191 -15.60 -26.24 -2.82
CA LEU A 191 -14.19 -26.50 -3.12
C LEU A 191 -13.30 -25.25 -3.02
N HIS A 192 -13.84 -24.04 -3.15
CA HIS A 192 -13.04 -22.81 -3.24
C HIS A 192 -12.32 -22.50 -1.92
N LEU A 193 -13.05 -22.65 -0.81
CA LEU A 193 -12.54 -22.49 0.55
C LEU A 193 -12.74 -23.79 1.33
N SER A 194 -12.28 -24.92 0.76
CA SER A 194 -12.50 -26.26 1.31
C SER A 194 -12.06 -26.41 2.78
N HIS A 195 -11.02 -25.68 3.19
CA HIS A 195 -10.55 -25.62 4.58
C HIS A 195 -11.57 -25.03 5.57
N ILE A 196 -12.49 -24.19 5.10
CA ILE A 196 -13.61 -23.66 5.89
C ILE A 196 -14.80 -24.62 5.81
N TYR A 197 -15.16 -25.08 4.62
CA TYR A 197 -16.35 -25.92 4.40
C TYR A 197 -16.23 -27.35 4.92
N LEU A 198 -15.03 -27.80 5.31
CA LEU A 198 -14.86 -29.01 6.10
C LEU A 198 -15.51 -28.90 7.49
N HIS A 199 -15.58 -27.68 8.03
CA HIS A 199 -16.05 -27.42 9.40
C HIS A 199 -17.39 -26.69 9.46
N PHE A 200 -17.76 -25.97 8.40
CA PHE A 200 -19.02 -25.24 8.32
C PHE A 200 -19.91 -25.78 7.19
N PRO A 201 -21.22 -25.93 7.43
CA PRO A 201 -22.14 -26.37 6.37
C PRO A 201 -22.16 -25.34 5.25
N VAL A 202 -22.19 -25.83 4.01
CA VAL A 202 -22.31 -24.98 2.81
C VAL A 202 -23.76 -24.48 2.73
N ASN A 203 -23.98 -23.27 3.19
CA ASN A 203 -25.27 -22.58 3.11
C ASN A 203 -25.02 -21.12 2.66
N ILE A 204 -26.09 -20.41 2.30
CA ILE A 204 -25.96 -19.06 1.76
C ILE A 204 -25.23 -18.10 2.71
N PHE A 205 -25.41 -18.26 4.03
CA PHE A 205 -24.79 -17.41 5.04
C PHE A 205 -23.28 -17.66 5.15
N THR A 206 -22.86 -18.92 5.28
CA THR A 206 -21.45 -19.30 5.40
C THR A 206 -20.70 -18.98 4.10
N VAL A 207 -21.33 -19.19 2.95
CA VAL A 207 -20.79 -18.78 1.64
C VAL A 207 -20.59 -17.27 1.56
N THR A 208 -21.62 -16.49 1.86
CA THR A 208 -21.54 -15.03 1.76
C THR A 208 -20.48 -14.48 2.72
N TRP A 209 -20.41 -15.02 3.94
CA TRP A 209 -19.38 -14.66 4.91
C TRP A 209 -17.97 -15.01 4.41
N ALA A 210 -17.76 -16.24 3.96
CA ALA A 210 -16.44 -16.71 3.56
C ALA A 210 -15.92 -15.97 2.31
N GLU A 211 -16.80 -15.69 1.34
CA GLU A 211 -16.43 -14.92 0.16
C GLU A 211 -16.20 -13.45 0.44
N TYR A 212 -17.01 -12.86 1.34
CA TYR A 212 -16.71 -11.51 1.84
C TYR A 212 -15.33 -11.46 2.49
N MET A 213 -14.97 -12.44 3.31
CA MET A 213 -13.66 -12.51 3.96
C MET A 213 -12.53 -12.62 2.94
N ASN A 214 -12.67 -13.49 1.94
CA ASN A 214 -11.68 -13.70 0.89
C ASN A 214 -11.43 -12.40 0.09
N ILE A 215 -12.50 -11.79 -0.44
CA ILE A 215 -12.44 -10.50 -1.14
C ILE A 215 -11.80 -9.44 -0.24
N SER A 216 -12.28 -9.31 0.99
CA SER A 216 -11.83 -8.29 1.92
C SER A 216 -10.35 -8.44 2.26
N LEU A 217 -9.83 -9.66 2.41
CA LEU A 217 -8.40 -9.91 2.66
C LEU A 217 -7.53 -9.54 1.45
N THR A 218 -7.93 -9.92 0.24
CA THR A 218 -7.19 -9.60 -1.00
C THR A 218 -7.12 -8.09 -1.22
N PHE A 219 -8.24 -7.39 -1.02
CA PHE A 219 -8.26 -5.92 -1.08
C PHE A 219 -7.49 -5.28 0.07
N SER A 220 -7.53 -5.87 1.27
CA SER A 220 -6.75 -5.37 2.42
C SER A 220 -5.27 -5.39 2.14
N TRP A 221 -4.75 -6.45 1.50
CA TRP A 221 -3.34 -6.54 1.14
C TRP A 221 -2.92 -5.40 0.19
N SER A 222 -3.67 -5.19 -0.91
CA SER A 222 -3.41 -4.08 -1.83
C SER A 222 -3.57 -2.70 -1.16
N PHE A 223 -4.45 -2.59 -0.17
CA PHE A 223 -4.71 -1.35 0.54
C PHE A 223 -3.56 -0.93 1.47
N ILE A 224 -2.78 -1.86 2.03
CA ILE A 224 -1.61 -1.53 2.85
C ILE A 224 -0.63 -0.69 2.02
N ASP A 225 -0.26 -1.19 0.83
CA ASP A 225 0.68 -0.54 -0.07
C ASP A 225 0.12 0.81 -0.53
N LEU A 226 -1.17 0.83 -0.92
CA LEU A 226 -1.83 2.06 -1.31
C LEU A 226 -1.79 3.10 -0.20
N PHE A 227 -2.10 2.71 1.04
CA PHE A 227 -2.09 3.65 2.15
C PHE A 227 -0.71 4.27 2.38
N ILE A 228 0.36 3.47 2.31
CA ILE A 228 1.75 3.96 2.41
C ILE A 228 2.08 4.88 1.22
N MET A 229 1.71 4.51 -0.01
CA MET A 229 1.89 5.33 -1.21
C MET A 229 1.24 6.71 -1.06
N LEU A 230 0.01 6.77 -0.55
CA LEU A 230 -0.71 8.04 -0.39
C LEU A 230 -0.08 8.94 0.67
N MET A 231 0.41 8.36 1.76
CA MET A 231 1.15 9.09 2.80
C MET A 231 2.47 9.65 2.24
N ALA A 232 3.18 8.86 1.44
CA ALA A 232 4.41 9.28 0.79
C ALA A 232 4.18 10.39 -0.26
N ILE A 233 3.12 10.30 -1.05
CA ILE A 233 2.70 11.38 -1.97
C ILE A 233 2.42 12.67 -1.20
N SER A 234 1.80 12.60 -0.02
CA SER A 234 1.51 13.78 0.80
C SER A 234 2.80 14.46 1.25
N ILE A 235 3.71 13.73 1.89
CA ILE A 235 4.96 14.28 2.43
C ILE A 235 5.87 14.80 1.31
N SER A 236 6.10 13.99 0.26
CA SER A 236 6.95 14.39 -0.87
C SER A 236 6.41 15.65 -1.57
N SER A 237 5.08 15.82 -1.66
CA SER A 237 4.48 17.05 -2.20
C SER A 237 4.84 18.28 -1.37
N ARG A 238 4.96 18.16 -0.04
CA ARG A 238 5.34 19.30 0.82
C ARG A 238 6.81 19.67 0.69
N PHE A 239 7.70 18.68 0.64
CA PHE A 239 9.11 18.94 0.29
C PHE A 239 9.24 19.57 -1.09
N LYS A 240 8.46 19.11 -2.07
CA LYS A 240 8.42 19.73 -3.40
C LYS A 240 8.01 21.20 -3.35
N MET A 241 7.00 21.56 -2.55
CA MET A 241 6.60 22.98 -2.38
C MET A 241 7.72 23.83 -1.76
N LEU A 242 8.50 23.25 -0.84
CA LEU A 242 9.69 23.92 -0.30
C LEU A 242 10.76 24.13 -1.38
N ASN A 243 11.04 23.11 -2.18
CA ASN A 243 12.00 23.16 -3.28
C ASN A 243 11.58 24.19 -4.35
N GLU A 244 10.30 24.20 -4.76
CA GLU A 244 9.77 25.16 -5.73
C GLU A 244 9.90 26.61 -5.24
N ARG A 245 9.73 26.85 -3.93
CA ARG A 245 9.98 28.17 -3.32
C ARG A 245 11.46 28.53 -3.39
N LEU A 246 12.36 27.59 -3.08
CA LEU A 246 13.80 27.83 -3.12
C LEU A 246 14.33 28.07 -4.54
N ASP A 247 13.80 27.36 -5.53
CA ASP A 247 14.19 27.52 -6.93
C ASP A 247 13.92 28.94 -7.45
N PHE A 248 12.87 29.61 -6.97
CA PHE A 248 12.59 31.01 -7.33
C PHE A 248 13.69 31.99 -6.90
N PHE A 249 14.42 31.68 -5.83
CA PHE A 249 15.50 32.51 -5.28
C PHE A 249 16.90 32.01 -5.66
N LYS A 250 16.99 31.02 -6.56
CA LYS A 250 18.26 30.45 -7.01
C LYS A 250 19.18 31.53 -7.59
N GLY A 251 20.42 31.56 -7.10
CA GLY A 251 21.44 32.53 -7.52
C GLY A 251 21.20 33.98 -7.08
N ARG A 252 20.21 34.24 -6.22
CA ARG A 252 19.92 35.58 -5.68
C ARG A 252 20.39 35.68 -4.23
N ILE A 253 20.86 36.86 -3.84
CA ILE A 253 21.14 37.18 -2.44
C ILE A 253 19.81 37.51 -1.76
N VAL A 254 19.51 36.80 -0.69
CA VAL A 254 18.31 36.99 0.15
C VAL A 254 18.75 37.15 1.60
N THR A 255 17.86 37.65 2.46
CA THR A 255 18.19 37.94 3.86
C THR A 255 18.41 36.66 4.70
N ASP A 256 19.17 36.78 5.79
CA ASP A 256 19.35 35.67 6.74
C ASP A 256 18.02 35.19 7.34
N GLU A 257 17.11 36.13 7.64
CA GLU A 257 15.75 35.84 8.12
C GLU A 257 14.97 34.92 7.18
N PHE A 258 15.17 35.06 5.86
CA PHE A 258 14.56 34.16 4.89
C PHE A 258 15.09 32.72 5.05
N TRP A 259 16.41 32.55 5.21
CA TRP A 259 17.02 31.23 5.39
C TRP A 259 16.63 30.57 6.71
N ASP A 260 16.53 31.35 7.78
CA ASP A 260 16.00 30.87 9.06
C ASP A 260 14.55 30.39 8.95
N ASN A 261 13.71 31.12 8.21
CA ASN A 261 12.33 30.71 7.93
C ASN A 261 12.27 29.39 7.14
N ILE A 262 13.09 29.25 6.09
CA ILE A 262 13.19 28.01 5.31
C ILE A 262 13.67 26.85 6.20
N ARG A 263 14.67 27.07 7.05
CA ARG A 263 15.16 26.05 7.97
C ARG A 263 14.09 25.59 8.94
N CYS A 264 13.33 26.52 9.52
CA CYS A 264 12.20 26.21 10.39
C CYS A 264 11.15 25.34 9.67
N HIS A 265 10.81 25.69 8.43
CA HIS A 265 9.86 24.92 7.62
C HIS A 265 10.40 23.54 7.23
N TYR A 266 11.69 23.42 6.91
CA TYR A 266 12.34 22.13 6.68
C TYR A 266 12.29 21.24 7.92
N ASN A 267 12.58 21.78 9.10
CA ASN A 267 12.48 21.05 10.38
C ASN A 267 11.07 20.51 10.61
N LYS A 268 10.03 21.30 10.32
CA LYS A 268 8.64 20.87 10.45
C LYS A 268 8.29 19.74 9.50
N LEU A 269 8.87 19.69 8.30
CA LEU A 269 8.71 18.57 7.38
C LEU A 269 9.45 17.32 7.84
N CYS A 270 10.65 17.45 8.40
CA CYS A 270 11.37 16.33 9.00
C CYS A 270 10.60 15.74 10.19
N GLU A 271 10.08 16.59 11.09
CA GLU A 271 9.25 16.19 12.22
C GLU A 271 7.98 15.47 11.75
N LEU A 272 7.32 15.96 10.70
CA LEU A 272 6.18 15.29 10.08
C LEU A 272 6.56 13.92 9.52
N ASN A 273 7.68 13.82 8.81
CA ASN A 273 8.17 12.55 8.25
C ASN A 273 8.45 11.54 9.38
N GLU A 274 9.13 11.94 10.45
CA GLU A 274 9.40 11.08 11.62
C GLU A 274 8.11 10.61 12.29
N ASN A 275 7.10 11.48 12.39
CA ASN A 275 5.80 11.11 12.95
C ASN A 275 5.05 10.11 12.07
N VAL A 276 5.12 10.28 10.75
CA VAL A 276 4.59 9.30 9.79
C VAL A 276 5.35 7.99 9.90
N ASP A 277 6.68 8.01 9.97
CA ASP A 277 7.51 6.82 10.08
C ASP A 277 7.20 6.00 11.34
N LYS A 278 7.05 6.66 12.49
CA LYS A 278 6.66 6.01 13.76
C LYS A 278 5.35 5.25 13.65
N ILE A 279 4.39 5.82 12.92
CA ILE A 279 3.03 5.27 12.76
C ILE A 279 3.00 4.17 11.68
N LEU A 280 3.70 4.37 10.57
CA LEU A 280 3.69 3.45 9.42
C LEU A 280 4.74 2.36 9.48
N GLY A 281 5.78 2.46 10.31
CA GLY A 281 6.93 1.55 10.24
C GLY A 281 6.57 0.06 10.31
N ASN A 282 5.56 -0.32 11.11
CA ASN A 282 5.06 -1.70 11.11
C ASN A 282 4.41 -2.09 9.77
N LEU A 283 3.56 -1.22 9.23
CA LEU A 283 2.89 -1.45 7.96
C LEU A 283 3.89 -1.53 6.81
N ILE A 284 4.94 -0.68 6.84
CA ILE A 284 6.05 -0.72 5.87
C ILE A 284 6.79 -2.05 5.95
N CYS A 285 7.13 -2.54 7.14
CA CYS A 285 7.76 -3.86 7.28
C CYS A 285 6.90 -4.96 6.68
N ILE A 286 5.61 -4.98 7.02
CA ILE A 286 4.68 -6.03 6.58
C ILE A 286 4.53 -5.97 5.07
N ALA A 287 4.25 -4.79 4.50
CA ALA A 287 4.11 -4.56 3.07
C ALA A 287 5.34 -5.05 2.29
N SER A 288 6.52 -4.56 2.67
CA SER A 288 7.77 -4.93 2.00
C SER A 288 8.05 -6.43 2.09
N LEU A 289 7.89 -7.05 3.27
CA LEU A 289 8.16 -8.47 3.45
C LEU A 289 7.14 -9.35 2.71
N SER A 290 5.84 -9.01 2.78
CA SER A 290 4.79 -9.76 2.10
C SER A 290 4.95 -9.69 0.60
N ASP A 291 5.20 -8.49 0.06
CA ASP A 291 5.33 -8.30 -1.38
C ASP A 291 6.54 -9.06 -1.92
N LEU A 292 7.69 -8.97 -1.25
CA LEU A 292 8.88 -9.73 -1.64
C LEU A 292 8.65 -11.24 -1.58
N TYR A 293 7.98 -11.73 -0.52
CA TYR A 293 7.64 -13.13 -0.41
C TYR A 293 6.79 -13.61 -1.59
N TYR A 294 5.71 -12.88 -1.92
CA TYR A 294 4.81 -13.29 -3.01
C TYR A 294 5.44 -13.08 -4.40
N VAL A 295 6.29 -12.07 -4.60
CA VAL A 295 7.07 -11.92 -5.84
C VAL A 295 7.97 -13.14 -6.03
N CYS A 296 8.77 -13.51 -5.03
CA CYS A 296 9.64 -14.69 -5.11
C CYS A 296 8.84 -15.99 -5.29
N LEU A 297 7.71 -16.14 -4.58
CA LEU A 297 6.85 -17.32 -4.70
C LEU A 297 6.26 -17.45 -6.11
N GLN A 298 5.80 -16.35 -6.72
CA GLN A 298 5.26 -16.39 -8.06
C GLN A 298 6.36 -16.61 -9.11
N LEU A 299 7.55 -16.02 -8.92
CA LEU A 299 8.71 -16.24 -9.79
C LEU A 299 9.18 -17.70 -9.79
N LEU A 300 9.23 -18.34 -8.61
CA LEU A 300 9.51 -19.78 -8.49
C LEU A 300 8.52 -20.64 -9.30
N ASN A 301 7.28 -20.17 -9.46
CA ASN A 301 6.25 -20.87 -10.23
C ASN A 301 6.28 -20.54 -11.73
N VAL A 302 7.10 -19.60 -12.21
CA VAL A 302 7.21 -19.25 -13.65
C VAL A 302 7.66 -20.46 -14.47
N ALA A 303 8.58 -21.27 -13.93
CA ALA A 303 9.08 -22.47 -14.59
C ALA A 303 8.05 -23.62 -14.60
N THR A 304 7.02 -23.56 -13.73
CA THR A 304 5.99 -24.60 -13.70
C THR A 304 5.07 -24.46 -14.90
N ARG A 305 4.89 -25.56 -15.65
CA ARG A 305 3.90 -25.58 -16.74
C ARG A 305 2.51 -25.40 -16.12
N MET A 306 1.75 -24.45 -16.64
CA MET A 306 0.34 -24.30 -16.30
C MET A 306 -0.53 -25.04 -17.32
N PRO A 307 -1.51 -25.84 -16.87
CA PRO A 307 -2.29 -26.71 -17.76
C PRO A 307 -3.24 -25.93 -18.69
N PHE A 308 -3.74 -24.77 -18.24
CA PHE A 308 -4.79 -24.02 -18.94
C PHE A 308 -4.37 -22.61 -19.33
N PHE A 309 -4.92 -22.13 -20.45
CA PHE A 309 -4.68 -20.77 -20.95
C PHE A 309 -5.21 -19.71 -19.97
N ALA A 310 -6.36 -19.94 -19.34
CA ALA A 310 -6.92 -19.06 -18.30
C ALA A 310 -5.96 -18.88 -17.11
N ASN A 311 -5.40 -19.99 -16.61
CA ASN A 311 -4.42 -19.99 -15.52
C ASN A 311 -3.16 -19.20 -15.92
N LYS A 312 -2.72 -19.35 -17.17
CA LYS A 312 -1.58 -18.58 -17.70
C LYS A 312 -1.84 -17.08 -17.72
N ILE A 313 -3.02 -16.64 -18.18
CA ILE A 313 -3.38 -15.21 -18.18
C ILE A 313 -3.40 -14.66 -16.75
N TYR A 314 -4.10 -15.34 -15.84
CA TYR A 314 -4.19 -14.92 -14.44
C TYR A 314 -2.81 -14.81 -13.79
N PHE A 315 -1.98 -15.83 -13.95
CA PHE A 315 -0.63 -15.85 -13.37
C PHE A 315 0.22 -14.67 -13.83
N TRP A 316 0.32 -14.42 -15.14
CA TRP A 316 1.13 -13.31 -15.65
C TRP A 316 0.56 -11.95 -15.26
N TYR A 317 -0.76 -11.82 -15.22
CA TYR A 317 -1.40 -10.60 -14.74
C TYR A 317 -1.08 -10.35 -13.26
N SER A 318 -1.28 -11.34 -12.39
CA SER A 318 -1.01 -11.24 -10.94
C SER A 318 0.45 -10.92 -10.68
N LEU A 319 1.38 -11.56 -11.40
CA LEU A 319 2.83 -11.31 -11.29
C LEU A 319 3.22 -9.90 -11.69
N ILE A 320 2.80 -9.44 -12.88
CA ILE A 320 3.13 -8.09 -13.35
C ILE A 320 2.49 -7.05 -12.44
N PHE A 321 1.23 -7.26 -12.03
CA PHE A 321 0.55 -6.35 -11.13
C PHE A 321 1.27 -6.23 -9.79
N LEU A 322 1.64 -7.36 -9.17
CA LEU A 322 2.35 -7.38 -7.90
C LEU A 322 3.70 -6.67 -8.01
N ILE A 323 4.52 -7.03 -9.02
CA ILE A 323 5.82 -6.38 -9.27
C ILE A 323 5.63 -4.87 -9.45
N CYS A 324 4.75 -4.44 -10.36
CA CYS A 324 4.50 -3.02 -10.60
C CYS A 324 4.00 -2.29 -9.36
N ARG A 325 3.13 -2.90 -8.55
CA ARG A 325 2.61 -2.34 -7.30
C ARG A 325 3.73 -2.12 -6.29
N THR A 326 4.56 -3.13 -6.06
CA THR A 326 5.69 -3.07 -5.12
C THR A 326 6.75 -2.06 -5.55
N PHE A 327 7.11 -2.01 -6.84
CA PHE A 327 8.02 -0.98 -7.35
C PHE A 327 7.44 0.43 -7.24
N THR A 328 6.13 0.60 -7.51
CA THR A 328 5.47 1.90 -7.36
C THR A 328 5.47 2.35 -5.90
N LEU A 329 5.16 1.44 -4.96
CA LEU A 329 5.29 1.68 -3.53
C LEU A 329 6.68 2.20 -3.19
N PHE A 330 7.72 1.46 -3.57
CA PHE A 330 9.08 1.85 -3.21
C PHE A 330 9.50 3.17 -3.87
N ILE A 331 9.20 3.38 -5.16
CA ILE A 331 9.52 4.64 -5.85
C ILE A 331 8.86 5.83 -5.16
N LEU A 332 7.56 5.74 -4.84
CA LEU A 332 6.85 6.84 -4.18
C LEU A 332 7.37 7.11 -2.77
N THR A 333 7.76 6.08 -2.01
CA THR A 333 8.41 6.28 -0.71
C THR A 333 9.81 6.89 -0.84
N ALA A 334 10.60 6.46 -1.82
CA ALA A 334 11.95 6.98 -2.06
C ALA A 334 11.94 8.44 -2.54
N GLN A 335 10.86 8.88 -3.21
CA GLN A 335 10.68 10.28 -3.58
C GLN A 335 10.70 11.24 -2.39
N ILE A 336 10.35 10.79 -1.18
CA ILE A 336 10.46 11.64 0.02
C ILE A 336 11.91 12.03 0.25
N HIS A 337 12.81 11.04 0.22
CA HIS A 337 14.24 11.26 0.38
C HIS A 337 14.82 12.12 -0.74
N ASP A 338 14.44 11.83 -1.99
CA ASP A 338 14.89 12.62 -3.14
C ASP A 338 14.46 14.09 -3.01
N GLU A 339 13.20 14.36 -2.67
CA GLU A 339 12.70 15.72 -2.50
C GLU A 339 13.31 16.42 -1.28
N SER A 340 13.64 15.71 -0.19
CA SER A 340 14.28 16.36 0.96
C SER A 340 15.70 16.86 0.66
N ILE A 341 16.47 16.12 -0.15
CA ILE A 341 17.86 16.47 -0.46
C ILE A 341 18.02 17.41 -1.65
N LYS A 342 17.01 17.55 -2.53
CA LYS A 342 17.08 18.39 -3.74
C LYS A 342 17.50 19.83 -3.46
N SER A 343 17.08 20.37 -2.33
CA SER A 343 17.45 21.72 -1.91
C SER A 343 18.98 21.94 -1.84
N LEU A 344 19.79 20.90 -1.58
CA LEU A 344 21.28 20.96 -1.62
C LEU A 344 21.84 21.50 -2.92
N ALA A 345 21.23 21.16 -4.06
CA ALA A 345 21.68 21.66 -5.36
C ALA A 345 21.50 23.17 -5.49
N ILE A 346 20.47 23.73 -4.83
CA ILE A 346 20.19 25.17 -4.83
C ILE A 346 21.23 25.90 -3.96
N TYR A 347 21.56 25.37 -2.78
CA TYR A 347 22.59 25.96 -1.91
C TYR A 347 23.95 26.09 -2.58
N ARG A 348 24.35 25.10 -3.40
CA ARG A 348 25.61 25.13 -4.14
C ARG A 348 25.71 26.27 -5.17
N THR A 349 24.60 26.94 -5.49
CA THR A 349 24.57 28.06 -6.44
C THR A 349 24.58 29.44 -5.77
N LEU A 350 24.64 29.50 -4.43
CA LEU A 350 24.64 30.77 -3.72
C LEU A 350 26.02 31.45 -3.76
N PRO A 351 26.09 32.76 -4.04
CA PRO A 351 27.33 33.53 -3.95
C PRO A 351 27.80 33.60 -2.49
N THR A 352 29.10 33.82 -2.27
CA THR A 352 29.72 33.89 -0.93
C THR A 352 29.02 34.87 0.01
N GLU A 353 28.50 35.98 -0.52
CA GLU A 353 27.75 37.00 0.23
C GLU A 353 26.41 36.50 0.79
N GLY A 354 25.84 35.44 0.23
CA GLY A 354 24.60 34.80 0.71
C GLY A 354 24.81 33.66 1.71
N TRP A 355 26.07 33.37 2.08
CA TRP A 355 26.42 32.32 3.05
C TRP A 355 26.34 32.83 4.48
N PHE A 356 25.13 32.85 5.03
CA PHE A 356 24.90 33.11 6.44
C PHE A 356 25.02 31.84 7.30
N ASN A 357 25.12 32.01 8.62
CA ASN A 357 25.14 30.91 9.58
C ASN A 357 23.92 29.98 9.43
N SER A 358 22.75 30.56 9.14
CA SER A 358 21.50 29.80 9.00
C SER A 358 21.49 28.96 7.72
N THR A 359 22.06 29.48 6.62
CA THR A 359 22.32 28.75 5.37
C THR A 359 23.29 27.60 5.59
N GLN A 360 24.41 27.83 6.28
CA GLN A 360 25.40 26.78 6.57
C GLN A 360 24.79 25.65 7.41
N ARG A 361 24.11 25.99 8.51
CA ARG A 361 23.47 25.00 9.38
C ARG A 361 22.41 24.19 8.65
N LEU A 362 21.62 24.81 7.78
CA LEU A 362 20.63 24.11 6.98
C LEU A 362 21.30 23.18 5.95
N CYS A 363 22.36 23.60 5.29
CA CYS A 363 23.13 22.76 4.37
C CYS A 363 23.71 21.53 5.08
N GLU A 364 24.38 21.73 6.21
CA GLU A 364 24.90 20.63 7.05
C GLU A 364 23.78 19.71 7.51
N GLN A 365 22.63 20.28 7.91
CA GLN A 365 21.48 19.52 8.33
C GLN A 365 20.94 18.65 7.21
N ILE A 366 20.73 19.17 6.00
CA ILE A 366 20.21 18.38 4.88
C ILE A 366 21.19 17.27 4.49
N GLN A 367 22.50 17.55 4.51
CA GLN A 367 23.53 16.55 4.24
C GLN A 367 23.56 15.42 5.29
N ARG A 368 23.31 15.74 6.56
CA ARG A 368 23.32 14.77 7.65
C ARG A 368 21.96 14.13 7.91
N SER A 369 20.87 14.74 7.47
CA SER A 369 19.51 14.25 7.75
C SER A 369 19.18 13.06 6.84
N GLY A 370 18.99 11.88 7.45
CA GLY A 370 18.47 10.69 6.77
C GLY A 370 16.95 10.73 6.65
N VAL A 371 16.39 11.74 5.99
CA VAL A 371 14.93 11.86 5.79
C VAL A 371 14.49 10.77 4.82
N ALA A 372 13.85 9.74 5.34
CA ALA A 372 13.25 8.65 4.58
C ALA A 372 12.17 7.98 5.45
N LEU A 373 11.34 7.16 4.83
CA LEU A 373 10.51 6.20 5.55
C LEU A 373 11.28 4.89 5.73
N SER A 374 11.02 4.21 6.84
CA SER A 374 11.75 3.04 7.30
C SER A 374 10.80 1.90 7.70
N GLY A 375 11.26 0.67 7.47
CA GLY A 375 10.66 -0.49 8.11
C GLY A 375 11.20 -0.63 9.53
N LYS A 376 10.69 0.17 10.48
CA LYS A 376 11.14 0.14 11.89
C LYS A 376 12.65 0.31 12.07
N ASN A 377 13.27 1.16 11.25
CA ASN A 377 14.73 1.34 11.16
C ASN A 377 15.54 0.10 10.76
N PHE A 378 14.92 -1.03 10.37
CA PHE A 378 15.65 -2.17 9.81
C PHE A 378 16.20 -1.85 8.41
N PHE A 379 15.43 -1.12 7.62
CA PHE A 379 15.80 -0.67 6.29
C PHE A 379 15.14 0.67 5.99
N PHE A 380 15.80 1.49 5.17
CA PHE A 380 15.30 2.79 4.71
C PHE A 380 14.91 2.70 3.25
N LEU A 381 13.69 3.11 2.92
CA LEU A 381 13.14 3.07 1.57
C LEU A 381 13.76 4.19 0.72
N THR A 382 14.88 3.87 0.08
CA THR A 382 15.63 4.75 -0.83
C THR A 382 15.80 4.08 -2.19
N ARG A 383 16.12 4.85 -3.24
CA ARG A 383 16.38 4.29 -4.59
C ARG A 383 17.46 3.21 -4.59
N GLY A 384 18.49 3.36 -3.74
CA GLY A 384 19.56 2.38 -3.59
C GLY A 384 19.05 1.02 -3.12
N LEU A 385 18.16 1.01 -2.12
CA LEU A 385 17.55 -0.24 -1.62
C LEU A 385 16.71 -0.93 -2.71
N ILE A 386 15.95 -0.16 -3.50
CA ILE A 386 15.12 -0.69 -4.60
C ILE A 386 15.99 -1.45 -5.61
N ILE A 387 17.09 -0.83 -6.04
CA ILE A 387 18.02 -1.42 -7.01
C ILE A 387 18.66 -2.68 -6.42
N SER A 388 19.06 -2.64 -5.14
CA SER A 388 19.64 -3.80 -4.45
C SER A 388 18.66 -4.97 -4.41
N ILE A 389 17.41 -4.74 -4.01
CA ILE A 389 16.36 -5.75 -3.93
C ILE A 389 16.09 -6.35 -5.31
N ALA A 390 15.93 -5.51 -6.34
CA ALA A 390 15.71 -5.96 -7.71
C ALA A 390 16.88 -6.82 -8.22
N GLY A 391 18.11 -6.39 -7.97
CA GLY A 391 19.32 -7.16 -8.29
C GLY A 391 19.33 -8.51 -7.60
N THR A 392 19.05 -8.57 -6.30
CA THR A 392 19.00 -9.83 -5.54
C THR A 392 17.93 -10.79 -6.07
N ILE A 393 16.72 -10.31 -6.39
CA ILE A 393 15.66 -11.15 -6.98
C ILE A 393 16.14 -11.72 -8.32
N ILE A 394 16.66 -10.88 -9.21
CA ILE A 394 17.15 -11.33 -10.53
C ILE A 394 18.29 -12.35 -10.37
N THR A 395 19.24 -12.11 -9.47
CA THR A 395 20.34 -13.06 -9.20
C THR A 395 19.80 -14.40 -8.69
N TYR A 396 18.86 -14.39 -7.75
CA TYR A 396 18.24 -15.60 -7.21
C TYR A 396 17.53 -16.40 -8.30
N GLU A 397 16.74 -15.75 -9.15
CA GLU A 397 16.02 -16.40 -10.24
C GLU A 397 16.95 -16.96 -11.31
N LEU A 398 18.02 -16.24 -11.67
CA LEU A 398 19.02 -16.75 -12.62
C LEU A 398 19.70 -18.01 -12.07
N VAL A 399 20.01 -18.04 -10.78
CA VAL A 399 20.59 -19.22 -10.11
C VAL A 399 19.60 -20.38 -10.08
N LEU A 400 18.32 -20.13 -9.75
CA LEU A 400 17.29 -21.17 -9.79
C LEU A 400 17.09 -21.75 -11.19
N LEU A 401 17.03 -20.92 -12.22
CA LEU A 401 16.90 -21.36 -13.61
C LEU A 401 18.06 -22.25 -14.05
N GLN A 402 19.28 -22.00 -13.56
CA GLN A 402 20.42 -22.88 -13.81
C GLN A 402 20.22 -24.27 -13.19
N PHE A 403 19.70 -24.36 -11.97
CA PHE A 403 19.45 -25.64 -11.29
C PHE A 403 18.22 -26.40 -11.82
N ASP A 404 17.23 -25.71 -12.37
CA ASP A 404 16.00 -26.33 -12.88
C ASP A 404 16.16 -26.88 -14.31
N ASN A 405 17.10 -26.33 -15.09
CA ASN A 405 17.50 -26.90 -16.38
C ASN A 405 18.05 -28.33 -16.26
N ASP A 406 18.55 -28.72 -15.07
CA ASP A 406 19.01 -30.08 -14.78
C ASP A 406 17.86 -31.07 -14.48
N LYS A 407 16.60 -30.61 -14.41
CA LYS A 407 15.42 -31.42 -14.09
C LYS A 407 14.40 -31.55 -15.23
N ILE A 408 14.72 -31.13 -16.45
CA ILE A 408 13.81 -31.27 -17.60
C ILE A 408 13.85 -32.73 -18.13
N VAL A 409 13.37 -33.67 -17.31
CA VAL A 409 12.95 -35.00 -17.75
C VAL A 409 11.62 -35.34 -17.06
N SER A 410 10.58 -35.42 -17.91
CA SER A 410 9.27 -36.04 -17.69
C SER A 410 8.47 -35.64 -16.45
N ASP A 411 7.48 -34.77 -16.65
CA ASP A 411 6.16 -34.96 -16.05
C ASP A 411 5.09 -34.59 -17.09
N LEU A 412 4.50 -35.63 -17.68
CA LEU A 412 3.29 -35.53 -18.48
C LEU A 412 2.14 -35.33 -17.49
N PHE A 413 1.32 -34.29 -17.69
CA PHE A 413 0.16 -34.01 -16.83
C PHE A 413 -0.77 -35.21 -16.73
N ASN A 414 -0.81 -35.87 -15.57
CA ASN A 414 -1.97 -36.63 -15.15
C ASN A 414 -2.88 -35.68 -14.39
N ILE A 415 -4.01 -35.31 -15.00
CA ILE A 415 -5.14 -34.75 -14.25
C ILE A 415 -5.53 -35.83 -13.26
N THR A 416 -5.21 -35.62 -11.97
CA THR A 416 -5.70 -36.49 -10.92
C THR A 416 -7.20 -36.23 -10.78
N CYS A 417 -8.00 -37.26 -11.00
CA CYS A 417 -9.41 -37.29 -10.62
C CYS A 417 -9.46 -37.89 -9.21
N PRO A 418 -9.29 -37.09 -8.13
CA PRO A 418 -9.51 -37.61 -6.78
C PRO A 418 -10.97 -38.02 -6.66
N HIS A 419 -11.21 -39.26 -6.24
CA HIS A 419 -12.54 -39.78 -5.94
C HIS A 419 -13.13 -39.15 -4.68
#